data_AF-A0A1H7HI06-F1
#
_entry.id   AF-A0A1H7HI06-F1
#
_cell.length_a   1.000
_cell.length_b   1.000
_cell.length_c   1.000
_cell.angle_alpha   90.00
_cell.angle_beta   90.00
_cell.angle_gamma   90.00
#
_symmetry.space_group_name_H-M   'P 1'
#
loop_
_entity.id
_entity.type
_entity.pdbx_description
1 polymer ?
#
loop_
_entity_poly.entity_id
_entity_poly.type
_entity_poly.pdbx_seq_one_letter_code
_entity_poly.pdbx_strand_id
1 'polypeptide(L)'
;MSFYEGLKSFIKNHSIKSDQLISSKSLKEQKHKYPLTIKHKLQLAASDISRNQQTIDAIVNKIIKKDYSKRSFGGKTEKELSTYNKKIYQYESYRTNNVKLVPSQDTNLELFVEDIYLGELPDEDTQAALHYLQSTILMSFAYVTGGPYNQCDPSSGQMMHDSDPYDLTIFIQFS
;
A
#
# COMPACT_ATOMS: atom_id res chain seq x y z
N MET A 1 44.10 17.85 22.65
CA MET A 1 42.63 17.86 22.68
C MET A 1 42.17 16.49 23.15
N SER A 2 41.39 16.45 24.23
CA SER A 2 40.95 15.21 24.89
C SER A 2 39.92 14.49 24.01
N PHE A 3 40.00 13.15 23.95
CA PHE A 3 39.03 12.28 23.27
C PHE A 3 37.57 12.60 23.65
N TYR A 4 37.38 13.10 24.88
CA TYR A 4 36.10 13.54 25.41
C TYR A 4 35.53 14.78 24.70
N GLU A 5 36.37 15.70 24.24
CA GLU A 5 35.93 16.86 23.46
C GLU A 5 35.53 16.46 22.03
N GLY A 6 36.20 15.44 21.47
CA GLY A 6 35.83 14.83 20.19
C GLY A 6 34.44 14.21 20.23
N LEU A 7 34.14 13.41 21.25
CA LEU A 7 32.81 12.82 21.44
C LEU A 7 31.73 13.88 21.71
N LYS A 8 32.04 14.90 22.51
CA LYS A 8 31.08 15.97 22.83
C LYS A 8 30.71 16.80 21.59
N SER A 9 31.69 17.09 20.72
CA SER A 9 31.44 17.77 19.45
C SER A 9 30.70 16.89 18.44
N PHE A 10 30.99 15.57 18.41
CA PHE A 10 30.29 14.62 17.56
C PHE A 10 28.80 14.48 17.92
N ILE A 11 28.51 14.30 19.22
CA ILE A 11 27.12 14.21 19.72
C ILE A 11 26.39 15.54 19.51
N LYS A 12 27.05 16.67 19.75
CA LYS A 12 26.45 18.00 19.50
C LYS A 12 26.13 18.20 18.02
N ASN A 13 27.02 17.78 17.11
CA ASN A 13 26.78 17.89 15.67
C ASN A 13 25.67 16.95 15.18
N HIS A 14 25.55 15.74 15.74
CA HIS A 14 24.46 14.82 15.42
C HIS A 14 23.11 15.24 16.03
N SER A 15 23.12 15.83 17.23
CA SER A 15 21.93 16.45 17.85
C SER A 15 21.43 17.60 16.99
N ILE A 16 22.31 18.50 16.54
CA ILE A 16 21.91 19.64 15.70
C ILE A 16 21.31 19.18 14.36
N LYS A 17 21.84 18.11 13.75
CA LYS A 17 21.25 17.51 12.54
C LYS A 17 19.88 16.86 12.81
N SER A 18 19.72 16.20 13.97
CA SER A 18 18.43 15.61 14.38
C SER A 18 17.43 16.71 14.76
N ASP A 19 17.87 17.75 15.44
CA ASP A 19 17.09 18.93 15.82
C ASP A 19 16.71 19.75 14.58
N GLN A 20 17.52 19.77 13.52
CA GLN A 20 17.10 20.33 12.22
C GLN A 20 16.00 19.50 11.54
N LEU A 21 16.02 18.17 11.70
CA LEU A 21 14.94 17.27 11.23
C LEU A 21 13.67 17.35 12.12
N ILE A 22 13.82 17.74 13.38
CA ILE A 22 12.71 17.90 14.34
C ILE A 22 12.16 19.35 14.34
N SER A 23 12.99 20.36 14.05
CA SER A 23 12.59 21.76 13.97
C SER A 23 11.98 22.15 12.62
N SER A 24 12.07 21.28 11.60
CA SER A 24 11.10 21.33 10.51
C SER A 24 9.76 20.91 11.10
N LYS A 25 8.99 21.90 11.55
CA LYS A 25 7.62 21.75 12.08
C LYS A 25 6.91 20.64 11.32
N SER A 26 6.56 19.58 12.02
CA SER A 26 5.76 18.51 11.44
C SER A 26 4.52 19.15 10.81
N LEU A 27 4.28 18.89 9.52
CA LEU A 27 3.13 19.39 8.75
C LEU A 27 1.78 19.08 9.43
N LYS A 28 1.75 18.19 10.44
CA LYS A 28 0.57 17.95 11.29
C LYS A 28 0.09 19.17 12.06
N GLU A 29 0.92 20.21 12.27
CA GLU A 29 0.51 21.44 12.96
C GLU A 29 -0.21 22.46 12.06
N GLN A 30 -0.19 22.31 10.73
CA GLN A 30 -0.94 23.19 9.82
C GLN A 30 -2.38 22.72 9.62
N LYS A 31 -3.15 22.70 10.71
CA LYS A 31 -4.61 22.51 10.69
C LYS A 31 -5.31 23.80 10.23
N HIS A 32 -5.20 24.20 8.96
CA HIS A 32 -6.16 25.13 8.34
C HIS A 32 -6.26 25.00 6.81
N LYS A 33 -7.43 24.50 6.35
CA LYS A 33 -8.23 24.98 5.21
C LYS A 33 -7.67 25.00 3.78
N TYR A 34 -6.68 24.17 3.43
CA TYR A 34 -6.38 23.88 2.02
C TYR A 34 -6.57 22.40 1.72
N PRO A 35 -7.19 22.03 0.58
CA PRO A 35 -7.20 20.64 0.16
C PRO A 35 -5.74 20.17 0.06
N LEU A 36 -5.43 19.03 0.67
CA LEU A 36 -4.14 18.37 0.51
C LEU A 36 -3.95 18.10 -0.99
N THR A 37 -3.12 18.91 -1.64
CA THR A 37 -2.86 18.78 -3.07
C THR A 37 -2.05 17.52 -3.30
N ILE A 38 -2.62 16.58 -4.04
CA ILE A 38 -1.91 15.34 -4.41
C ILE A 38 -0.70 15.72 -5.27
N LYS A 39 0.50 15.47 -4.75
CA LYS A 39 1.76 15.75 -5.47
C LYS A 39 2.17 14.58 -6.33
N HIS A 40 1.92 13.35 -5.87
CA HIS A 40 2.28 12.13 -6.58
C HIS A 40 1.40 10.95 -6.17
N LYS A 41 1.19 10.01 -7.09
CA LYS A 41 0.42 8.78 -6.87
C LYS A 41 1.08 7.61 -7.59
N LEU A 42 1.08 6.46 -6.94
CA LEU A 42 1.53 5.18 -7.45
C LEU A 42 0.38 4.19 -7.33
N GLN A 43 0.22 3.36 -8.36
CA GLN A 43 -0.70 2.24 -8.38
C GLN A 43 0.04 1.03 -8.93
N LEU A 44 0.16 -0.02 -8.13
CA LEU A 44 1.01 -1.17 -8.41
C LEU A 44 0.24 -2.45 -8.11
N ALA A 45 0.40 -3.49 -8.94
CA ALA A 45 -0.06 -4.83 -8.58
C ALA A 45 1.00 -5.53 -7.72
N ALA A 46 0.57 -6.34 -6.76
CA ALA A 46 1.52 -7.12 -5.95
C ALA A 46 2.29 -8.13 -6.79
N SER A 47 1.67 -8.67 -7.84
CA SER A 47 2.33 -9.52 -8.85
C SER A 47 3.47 -8.84 -9.61
N ASP A 48 3.44 -7.51 -9.74
CA ASP A 48 4.51 -6.75 -10.41
C ASP A 48 5.74 -6.59 -9.51
N ILE A 49 5.52 -6.64 -8.20
CA ILE A 49 6.55 -6.47 -7.17
C ILE A 49 7.15 -7.81 -6.75
N SER A 50 6.31 -8.85 -6.64
CA SER A 50 6.70 -10.15 -6.13
C SER A 50 6.15 -11.27 -7.00
N ARG A 51 7.04 -12.16 -7.45
CA ARG A 51 6.63 -13.41 -8.11
C ARG A 51 6.24 -14.51 -7.12
N ASN A 52 6.35 -14.26 -5.82
CA ASN A 52 6.04 -15.25 -4.80
C ASN A 52 4.56 -15.23 -4.44
N GLN A 53 3.77 -16.08 -5.11
CA GLN A 53 2.34 -16.21 -4.86
C GLN A 53 2.01 -16.56 -3.40
N GLN A 54 2.84 -17.34 -2.72
CA GLN A 54 2.59 -17.72 -1.31
C GLN A 54 2.61 -16.49 -0.38
N THR A 55 3.48 -15.52 -0.68
CA THR A 55 3.54 -14.26 0.06
C THR A 55 2.27 -13.45 -0.16
N ILE A 56 1.82 -13.33 -1.41
CA ILE A 56 0.61 -12.60 -1.79
C ILE A 56 -0.61 -13.24 -1.12
N ASP A 57 -0.73 -14.58 -1.19
CA ASP A 57 -1.80 -15.33 -0.55
C ASP A 57 -1.80 -15.13 0.97
N ALA A 58 -0.64 -15.13 1.62
CA ALA A 58 -0.54 -14.91 3.06
C ALA A 58 -1.03 -13.50 3.46
N ILE A 59 -0.70 -12.48 2.67
CA ILE A 59 -1.18 -11.11 2.87
C ILE A 59 -2.70 -11.05 2.70
N VAL A 60 -3.20 -11.56 1.57
CA VAL A 60 -4.64 -11.54 1.25
C VAL A 60 -5.46 -12.26 2.31
N ASN A 61 -5.02 -13.45 2.73
CA ASN A 61 -5.67 -14.20 3.81
C ASN A 61 -5.71 -13.41 5.13
N LYS A 62 -4.65 -12.65 5.44
CA LYS A 62 -4.60 -11.79 6.63
C LYS A 62 -5.58 -10.63 6.53
N ILE A 63 -5.74 -10.02 5.36
CA ILE A 63 -6.76 -8.98 5.10
C ILE A 63 -8.17 -9.57 5.26
N ILE A 64 -8.45 -10.70 4.62
CA ILE A 64 -9.75 -11.40 4.70
C ILE A 64 -10.11 -11.73 6.15
N LYS A 65 -9.15 -12.25 6.93
CA LYS A 65 -9.37 -12.61 8.34
C LYS A 65 -9.66 -11.41 9.24
N LYS A 66 -9.13 -10.23 8.90
CA LYS A 66 -9.31 -8.98 9.67
C LYS A 66 -10.58 -8.22 9.28
N ASP A 67 -11.17 -8.51 8.13
CA ASP A 67 -12.38 -7.81 7.69
C ASP A 67 -13.61 -8.32 8.47
N TYR A 68 -14.20 -7.42 9.26
CA TYR A 68 -15.39 -7.72 10.06
C TYR A 68 -16.69 -7.61 9.27
N SER A 69 -16.68 -6.96 8.10
CA SER A 69 -17.89 -6.77 7.29
C SER A 69 -18.36 -8.07 6.67
N LYS A 70 -17.43 -8.98 6.34
CA LYS A 70 -17.67 -10.28 5.71
C LYS A 70 -18.56 -10.19 4.46
N ARG A 71 -18.55 -9.04 3.78
CA ARG A 71 -19.40 -8.78 2.60
C ARG A 71 -18.80 -9.49 1.39
N SER A 72 -19.35 -10.64 1.03
CA SER A 72 -18.96 -11.33 -0.22
C SER A 72 -19.48 -10.54 -1.42
N PHE A 73 -18.69 -10.47 -2.50
CA PHE A 73 -19.03 -9.79 -3.77
C PHE A 73 -19.45 -8.31 -3.59
N GLY A 74 -18.86 -7.64 -2.60
CA GLY A 74 -19.23 -6.26 -2.24
C GLY A 74 -20.65 -6.11 -1.70
N GLY A 75 -21.30 -7.21 -1.28
CA GLY A 75 -22.68 -7.23 -0.80
C GLY A 75 -23.76 -7.33 -1.88
N LYS A 76 -23.36 -7.58 -3.14
CA LYS A 76 -24.27 -7.73 -4.27
C LYS A 76 -25.02 -9.07 -4.20
N THR A 77 -26.29 -9.04 -4.58
CA THR A 77 -27.12 -10.24 -4.75
C THR A 77 -26.84 -10.91 -6.10
N GLU A 78 -27.16 -12.19 -6.24
CA GLU A 78 -26.98 -12.93 -7.50
C GLU A 78 -27.69 -12.28 -8.70
N LYS A 79 -28.88 -11.70 -8.47
CA LYS A 79 -29.61 -10.94 -9.48
C LYS A 79 -28.89 -9.66 -9.92
N GLU A 80 -28.17 -9.01 -9.00
CA GLU A 80 -27.36 -7.85 -9.35
C GLU A 80 -26.10 -8.29 -10.08
N LEU A 81 -25.46 -9.39 -9.64
CA LEU A 81 -24.27 -9.95 -10.29
C LEU A 81 -24.53 -10.31 -11.75
N SER A 82 -25.71 -10.86 -12.07
CA SER A 82 -26.06 -11.23 -13.45
C SER A 82 -26.26 -10.03 -14.39
N THR A 83 -26.41 -8.81 -13.86
CA THR A 83 -26.46 -7.58 -14.68
C THR A 83 -25.08 -7.08 -15.12
N TYR A 84 -24.01 -7.63 -14.55
CA TYR A 84 -22.64 -7.25 -14.89
C TYR A 84 -22.01 -8.24 -15.87
N ASN A 85 -21.47 -7.72 -16.97
CA ASN A 85 -20.73 -8.50 -17.98
C ASN A 85 -19.24 -8.66 -17.62
N LYS A 86 -18.87 -8.54 -16.35
CA LYS A 86 -17.46 -8.58 -15.89
C LYS A 86 -17.32 -9.55 -14.72
N LYS A 87 -16.10 -10.03 -14.50
CA LYS A 87 -15.76 -10.79 -13.29
C LYS A 87 -16.01 -9.91 -12.06
N ILE A 88 -16.70 -10.47 -11.08
CA ILE A 88 -16.91 -9.86 -9.77
C ILE A 88 -16.29 -10.78 -8.73
N TYR A 89 -15.22 -10.31 -8.09
CA TYR A 89 -14.49 -11.12 -7.13
C TYR A 89 -15.17 -11.10 -5.77
N GLN A 90 -15.12 -12.23 -5.07
CA GLN A 90 -15.71 -12.39 -3.75
C GLN A 90 -15.17 -11.36 -2.74
N TYR A 91 -13.88 -11.03 -2.85
CA TYR A 91 -13.16 -10.19 -1.90
C TYR A 91 -12.79 -8.80 -2.45
N GLU A 92 -13.35 -8.37 -3.59
CA GLU A 92 -12.97 -7.09 -4.24
C GLU A 92 -13.14 -5.84 -3.36
N SER A 93 -14.03 -5.89 -2.36
CA SER A 93 -14.28 -4.79 -1.43
C SER A 93 -13.34 -4.78 -0.22
N TYR A 94 -12.50 -5.80 -0.06
CA TYR A 94 -11.64 -5.98 1.11
C TYR A 94 -10.40 -5.13 0.91
N ARG A 95 -10.05 -4.38 1.96
CA ARG A 95 -8.93 -3.45 1.91
C ARG A 95 -8.17 -3.40 3.22
N THR A 96 -6.94 -2.95 3.13
CA THR A 96 -6.14 -2.58 4.29
C THR A 96 -5.46 -1.24 4.09
N ASN A 97 -5.31 -0.49 5.17
CA ASN A 97 -4.49 0.72 5.23
C ASN A 97 -3.10 0.43 5.84
N ASN A 98 -2.83 -0.82 6.23
CA ASN A 98 -1.55 -1.23 6.81
C ASN A 98 -0.55 -1.52 5.68
N VAL A 99 -0.18 -0.48 4.94
CA VAL A 99 0.81 -0.52 3.86
C VAL A 99 1.95 0.41 4.22
N LYS A 100 3.19 -0.10 4.25
CA LYS A 100 4.37 0.65 4.69
C LYS A 100 5.45 0.61 3.64
N LEU A 101 6.10 1.75 3.45
CA LEU A 101 7.34 1.88 2.69
C LEU A 101 8.48 2.11 3.67
N VAL A 102 9.53 1.29 3.57
CA VAL A 102 10.70 1.36 4.43
C VAL A 102 11.96 1.50 3.56
N PRO A 103 12.82 2.50 3.80
CA PRO A 103 14.10 2.59 3.11
C PRO A 103 14.99 1.39 3.43
N SER A 104 15.52 0.75 2.39
CA SER A 104 16.56 -0.27 2.52
C SER A 104 17.96 0.36 2.45
N GLN A 105 19.00 -0.45 2.66
CA GLN A 105 20.39 0.01 2.71
C GLN A 105 20.88 0.58 1.36
N ASP A 106 20.35 0.06 0.24
CA ASP A 106 20.79 0.38 -1.12
C ASP A 106 19.92 1.43 -1.83
N THR A 107 19.34 2.38 -1.09
CA THR A 107 18.42 3.42 -1.62
C THR A 107 17.13 2.89 -2.27
N ASN A 108 16.83 1.60 -2.13
CA ASN A 108 15.54 1.03 -2.52
C ASN A 108 14.49 1.24 -1.43
N LEU A 109 13.22 1.11 -1.81
CA LEU A 109 12.09 1.15 -0.89
C LEU A 109 11.43 -0.22 -0.80
N GLU A 110 11.50 -0.82 0.38
CA GLU A 110 10.82 -2.07 0.68
C GLU A 110 9.35 -1.81 1.00
N LEU A 111 8.47 -2.59 0.39
CA LEU A 111 7.03 -2.52 0.56
C LEU A 111 6.55 -3.65 1.46
N PHE A 112 5.86 -3.27 2.54
CA PHE A 112 5.22 -4.17 3.47
C PHE A 112 3.71 -3.97 3.44
N VAL A 113 2.96 -5.06 3.38
CA VAL A 113 1.49 -5.05 3.50
C VAL A 113 1.10 -5.98 4.64
N GLU A 114 0.29 -5.50 5.56
CA GLU A 114 -0.07 -6.26 6.77
C GLU A 114 1.15 -6.78 7.54
N ASP A 115 2.22 -5.97 7.63
CA ASP A 115 3.50 -6.32 8.27
C ASP A 115 4.22 -7.54 7.65
N ILE A 116 3.85 -7.93 6.43
CA ILE A 116 4.53 -8.96 5.64
C ILE A 116 5.30 -8.26 4.51
N TYR A 117 6.56 -8.62 4.35
CA TYR A 117 7.40 -8.13 3.26
C TYR A 117 6.86 -8.64 1.91
N LEU A 118 6.53 -7.74 1.00
CA LEU A 118 6.05 -8.08 -0.33
C LEU A 118 7.20 -8.09 -1.34
N GLY A 119 8.04 -7.06 -1.31
CA GLY A 119 9.16 -6.88 -2.23
C GLY A 119 9.66 -5.43 -2.21
N GLU A 120 10.47 -5.08 -3.21
CA GLU A 120 10.99 -3.73 -3.40
C GLU A 120 10.22 -2.99 -4.49
N LEU A 121 10.08 -1.67 -4.33
CA LEU A 121 9.54 -0.81 -5.38
C LEU A 121 10.48 -0.81 -6.60
N PRO A 122 9.94 -0.79 -7.83
CA PRO A 122 10.74 -0.59 -9.03
C PRO A 122 11.57 0.70 -8.96
N ASP A 123 12.76 0.71 -9.57
CA ASP A 123 13.71 1.83 -9.52
C ASP A 123 13.06 3.16 -9.97
N GLU A 124 12.24 3.11 -11.02
CA GLU A 124 11.53 4.27 -11.57
C GLU A 124 10.61 4.93 -10.53
N ASP A 125 9.90 4.12 -9.73
CA ASP A 125 8.99 4.59 -8.69
C ASP A 125 9.73 4.98 -7.41
N THR A 126 10.85 4.30 -7.12
CA THR A 126 11.66 4.52 -5.92
C THR A 126 12.21 5.95 -5.86
N GLN A 127 12.76 6.47 -6.96
CA GLN A 127 13.33 7.83 -6.97
C GLN A 127 12.26 8.90 -6.70
N ALA A 128 11.09 8.77 -7.33
CA ALA A 128 9.97 9.67 -7.12
C ALA A 128 9.46 9.58 -5.68
N ALA A 129 9.26 8.37 -5.17
CA ALA A 129 8.78 8.13 -3.81
C ALA A 129 9.76 8.69 -2.75
N LEU A 130 11.07 8.49 -2.91
CA LEU A 130 12.09 9.03 -2.01
C LEU A 130 12.07 10.56 -1.94
N HIS A 131 11.93 11.23 -3.10
CA HIS A 131 11.84 12.68 -3.17
C HIS A 131 10.63 13.21 -2.37
N TYR A 132 9.47 12.53 -2.47
CA TYR A 132 8.26 12.97 -1.77
C TYR A 132 8.22 12.55 -0.29
N LEU A 133 8.83 11.42 0.09
CA LEU A 133 8.87 10.93 1.48
C LEU A 133 9.43 11.97 2.48
N GLN A 134 10.33 12.84 2.04
CA GLN A 134 10.95 13.84 2.91
C GLN A 134 10.07 15.07 3.19
N SER A 135 9.05 15.33 2.37
CA SER A 135 8.37 16.64 2.33
C SER A 135 6.84 16.58 2.25
N THR A 136 6.25 15.38 2.33
CA THR A 136 4.82 15.16 2.13
C THR A 136 4.22 14.18 3.14
N ILE A 137 2.90 14.18 3.22
CA ILE A 137 2.12 13.17 3.93
C ILE A 137 1.92 11.98 3.01
N LEU A 138 2.32 10.80 3.50
CA LEU A 138 2.09 9.52 2.84
C LEU A 138 0.72 8.95 3.23
N MET A 139 -0.09 8.60 2.24
CA MET A 139 -1.28 7.78 2.38
C MET A 139 -1.10 6.52 1.54
N SER A 140 -1.36 5.36 2.11
CA SER A 140 -1.23 4.09 1.40
C SER A 140 -2.29 3.10 1.83
N PHE A 141 -2.79 2.33 0.88
CA PHE A 141 -3.79 1.29 1.09
C PHE A 141 -3.73 0.25 -0.02
N ALA A 142 -4.19 -0.96 0.27
CA ALA A 142 -4.25 -2.05 -0.69
C ALA A 142 -5.67 -2.63 -0.75
N TYR A 143 -6.11 -2.98 -1.95
CA TYR A 143 -7.36 -3.72 -2.20
C TYR A 143 -7.03 -5.12 -2.67
N VAL A 144 -7.80 -6.10 -2.19
CA VAL A 144 -7.72 -7.47 -2.70
C VAL A 144 -8.28 -7.52 -4.11
N THR A 145 -7.48 -8.10 -5.01
CA THR A 145 -7.86 -8.43 -6.38
C THR A 145 -7.69 -9.93 -6.60
N GLY A 146 -8.35 -10.49 -7.63
CA GLY A 146 -8.27 -11.93 -7.87
C GLY A 146 -9.02 -12.78 -6.83
N GLY A 147 -8.78 -14.09 -6.85
CA GLY A 147 -9.51 -15.06 -6.05
C GLY A 147 -10.82 -15.55 -6.68
N PRO A 148 -11.72 -16.15 -5.88
CA PRO A 148 -13.01 -16.63 -6.35
C PRO A 148 -13.84 -15.51 -6.96
N TYR A 149 -14.44 -15.75 -8.12
CA TYR A 149 -15.27 -14.79 -8.82
C TYR A 149 -16.54 -15.39 -9.40
N ASN A 150 -17.50 -14.51 -9.62
CA ASN A 150 -18.71 -14.80 -10.37
C ASN A 150 -18.70 -13.97 -11.66
N GLN A 151 -19.10 -14.58 -12.77
CA GLN A 151 -19.24 -13.90 -14.05
C GLN A 151 -20.47 -14.43 -14.79
N CYS A 152 -21.27 -13.53 -15.36
CA CYS A 152 -22.35 -13.93 -16.26
C CYS A 152 -21.77 -14.24 -17.65
N ASP A 153 -22.02 -15.45 -18.15
CA ASP A 153 -21.67 -15.81 -19.53
C ASP A 153 -22.62 -15.08 -20.50
N PRO A 154 -22.11 -14.19 -21.36
CA PRO A 154 -22.94 -13.42 -22.27
C PRO A 154 -23.66 -14.28 -23.33
N SER A 155 -23.20 -15.53 -23.56
CA SER A 155 -23.78 -16.42 -24.56
C SER A 155 -24.92 -17.29 -24.02
N SER A 156 -24.81 -17.78 -22.78
CA SER A 156 -25.80 -18.64 -22.14
C SER A 156 -26.67 -17.93 -21.10
N GLY A 157 -26.28 -16.73 -20.65
CA GLY A 157 -26.91 -16.01 -19.55
C GLY A 157 -26.76 -16.69 -18.19
N GLN A 158 -25.91 -17.71 -18.09
CA GLN A 158 -25.67 -18.47 -16.87
C GLN A 158 -24.56 -17.83 -16.03
N MET A 159 -24.71 -17.92 -14.72
CA MET A 159 -23.66 -17.52 -13.79
C MET A 159 -22.58 -18.61 -13.75
N MET A 160 -21.36 -18.22 -14.08
CA MET A 160 -20.16 -19.04 -13.94
C MET A 160 -19.47 -18.70 -12.62
N HIS A 161 -18.98 -19.75 -11.95
CA HIS A 161 -18.17 -19.67 -10.74
C HIS A 161 -16.79 -20.23 -11.06
N ASP A 162 -15.76 -19.44 -10.82
CA ASP A 162 -14.38 -19.82 -11.10
C ASP A 162 -13.44 -19.01 -10.18
N SER A 163 -12.12 -19.21 -10.27
CA SER A 163 -11.15 -18.52 -9.42
C SER A 163 -9.88 -18.17 -10.19
N ASP A 164 -9.44 -16.93 -10.03
CA ASP A 164 -8.09 -16.52 -10.40
C ASP A 164 -7.17 -16.62 -9.16
N PRO A 165 -5.83 -16.61 -9.32
CA PRO A 165 -4.91 -16.43 -8.19
C PRO A 165 -5.23 -15.13 -7.43
N TYR A 166 -4.96 -15.11 -6.13
CA TYR A 166 -5.10 -13.88 -5.36
C TYR A 166 -4.03 -12.86 -5.76
N ASP A 167 -4.40 -11.59 -5.70
CA ASP A 167 -3.51 -10.47 -5.95
C ASP A 167 -3.93 -9.25 -5.11
N LEU A 168 -3.15 -8.18 -5.17
CA LEU A 168 -3.44 -6.92 -4.51
C LEU A 168 -3.15 -5.76 -5.44
N THR A 169 -4.07 -4.80 -5.50
CA THR A 169 -3.75 -3.47 -6.04
C THR A 169 -3.38 -2.54 -4.90
N ILE A 170 -2.16 -2.02 -4.93
CA ILE A 170 -1.58 -1.17 -3.90
C ILE A 170 -1.57 0.26 -4.42
N PHE A 171 -2.11 1.17 -3.61
CA PHE A 171 -2.16 2.59 -3.88
C PHE A 171 -1.30 3.32 -2.87
N ILE A 172 -0.43 4.20 -3.36
CA ILE A 172 0.42 5.05 -2.55
C ILE A 172 0.27 6.47 -3.06
N GLN A 173 -0.02 7.41 -2.17
CA GLN A 173 -0.28 8.80 -2.48
C GLN A 173 0.56 9.71 -1.57
N PHE A 174 1.16 10.72 -2.17
CA PHE A 174 1.92 11.77 -1.50
C PHE A 174 1.17 13.09 -1.63
N SER A 175 0.94 13.79 -0.51
CA SER A 175 0.20 15.08 -0.47
C SER A 175 0.90 16.12 0.39
#